data_AF-A0A2X4NFE0-F1
#
_entry.id   AF-A0A2X4NFE0-F1
#
_cell.length_a   1.000
_cell.length_b   1.000
_cell.length_c   1.000
_cell.angle_alpha   90.00
_cell.angle_beta   90.00
_cell.angle_gamma   90.00
#
_symmetry.space_group_name_H-M   'P 1'
#
loop_
_entity.id
_entity.type
_entity.pdbx_description
1 polymer ?
#
loop_
_entity_poly.entity_id
_entity_poly.type
_entity_poly.pdbx_seq_one_letter_code
_entity_poly.pdbx_strand_id
1 'polypeptide(L)'
;MNKKSLLATFILTSILYYIIPLIFLKFYSGSSDKAGFILILFYICSAFSITMLISYFIERKVYIPLFSIILSIPLIYVFNSSAFVIIILIAIFSFLSYGLSAILK
;
A
#
# COMPACT_ATOMS: atom_id res chain seq x y z
N MET A 1 -6.48 -17.12 14.76
CA MET A 1 -6.57 -15.88 13.95
C MET A 1 -7.98 -15.80 13.37
N ASN A 2 -8.69 -14.68 13.52
CA ASN A 2 -10.06 -14.59 13.00
C ASN A 2 -10.01 -14.55 11.47
N LYS A 3 -10.43 -15.64 10.80
CA LYS A 3 -10.31 -15.81 9.33
C LYS A 3 -10.91 -14.63 8.55
N LYS A 4 -11.97 -14.01 9.09
CA LYS A 4 -12.63 -12.83 8.51
C LYS A 4 -11.73 -11.59 8.49
N SER A 5 -10.95 -11.37 9.54
CA SER A 5 -10.02 -10.22 9.65
C SER A 5 -8.89 -10.32 8.62
N LEU A 6 -8.26 -11.50 8.48
CA LEU A 6 -7.20 -11.69 7.50
C LEU A 6 -7.72 -11.53 6.06
N LEU A 7 -8.90 -12.06 5.77
CA LEU A 7 -9.52 -11.95 4.45
C LEU A 7 -9.86 -10.49 4.11
N ALA A 8 -10.36 -9.72 5.08
CA ALA A 8 -10.59 -8.29 4.91
C ALA A 8 -9.29 -7.51 4.66
N THR A 9 -8.23 -7.77 5.43
CA THR A 9 -6.91 -7.18 5.22
C THR A 9 -6.38 -7.46 3.82
N PHE A 10 -6.46 -8.73 3.39
CA PHE A 10 -6.00 -9.16 2.08
C PHE A 10 -6.76 -8.47 0.95
N ILE A 11 -8.09 -8.46 1.00
CA ILE A 11 -8.90 -7.82 -0.05
C ILE A 11 -8.61 -6.31 -0.13
N LEU A 12 -8.57 -5.61 1.01
CA LEU A 12 -8.36 -4.16 1.03
C LEU A 12 -7.00 -3.77 0.45
N THR A 13 -5.95 -4.51 0.85
CA THR A 13 -4.58 -4.28 0.36
C THR A 13 -4.41 -4.71 -1.10
N SER A 14 -5.01 -5.82 -1.52
CA SER A 14 -4.94 -6.29 -2.91
C SER A 14 -5.65 -5.36 -3.89
N ILE A 15 -6.83 -4.83 -3.55
CA ILE A 15 -7.51 -3.84 -4.40
C ILE A 15 -6.57 -2.67 -4.68
N LEU A 16 -5.87 -2.20 -3.65
CA LEU A 16 -5.03 -1.02 -3.75
C LEU A 16 -3.77 -1.25 -4.59
N TYR A 17 -3.09 -2.39 -4.42
CA TYR A 17 -1.84 -2.66 -5.15
C TYR A 17 -2.00 -3.40 -6.48
N TYR A 18 -3.18 -3.88 -6.83
CA TYR A 18 -3.42 -4.58 -8.10
C TYR A 18 -4.39 -3.82 -9.00
N ILE A 19 -5.55 -3.41 -8.48
CA ILE A 19 -6.59 -2.80 -9.33
C ILE A 19 -6.16 -1.40 -9.77
N ILE A 20 -5.67 -0.57 -8.85
CA ILE A 20 -5.27 0.82 -9.14
C ILE A 20 -4.10 0.90 -10.14
N PRO A 21 -3.02 0.10 -10.01
CA PRO A 21 -1.94 0.13 -11.01
C PRO A 21 -2.40 -0.35 -12.38
N LEU A 22 -3.27 -1.35 -12.46
CA LEU A 22 -3.83 -1.83 -13.73
C LEU A 22 -4.72 -0.80 -14.40
N ILE A 23 -5.56 -0.09 -13.62
CA ILE A 23 -6.36 1.04 -14.11
C ILE A 23 -5.43 2.12 -14.64
N PHE A 24 -4.37 2.47 -13.91
CA PHE A 24 -3.43 3.48 -14.37
C PHE A 24 -2.75 3.09 -15.68
N LEU A 25 -2.24 1.87 -15.80
CA LEU A 25 -1.64 1.36 -17.05
C LEU A 25 -2.62 1.42 -18.24
N LYS A 26 -3.91 1.19 -18.00
CA LYS A 26 -4.93 1.19 -19.05
C LYS A 26 -5.34 2.59 -19.51
N PHE A 27 -5.43 3.55 -18.60
CA PHE A 27 -5.97 4.89 -18.89
C PHE A 27 -4.90 5.96 -19.05
N TYR A 28 -3.65 5.68 -18.70
CA TYR A 28 -2.56 6.64 -18.77
C TYR A 28 -1.58 6.29 -19.90
N SER A 29 -1.65 7.04 -21.00
CA SER A 29 -0.82 6.86 -22.20
C SER A 29 0.20 7.99 -22.40
N GLY A 30 0.42 8.85 -21.41
CA GLY A 30 1.19 10.09 -21.55
C GLY A 30 2.59 10.07 -20.91
N SER A 31 3.48 10.92 -21.39
CA SER A 31 4.68 11.36 -20.66
C SER A 31 4.31 12.59 -19.83
N SER A 32 3.92 12.39 -18.59
CA SER A 32 3.84 13.51 -17.64
C SER A 32 4.37 13.06 -16.28
N ASP A 33 5.57 13.56 -15.98
CA ASP A 33 6.29 13.34 -14.72
C ASP A 33 5.41 13.65 -13.49
N LYS A 34 4.43 14.54 -13.66
CA LYS A 34 3.45 14.91 -12.64
C LYS A 34 2.52 13.75 -12.27
N ALA A 35 2.04 12.96 -13.24
CA ALA A 35 1.14 11.86 -12.95
C ALA A 35 1.85 10.70 -12.25
N GLY A 36 3.10 10.42 -12.64
CA GLY A 36 3.95 9.46 -11.95
C GLY A 36 4.17 9.85 -10.49
N PHE A 37 4.49 11.13 -10.22
CA PHE A 37 4.63 11.63 -8.86
C PHE A 37 3.33 11.56 -8.04
N ILE A 38 2.19 11.93 -8.63
CA ILE A 38 0.88 11.85 -7.97
C ILE A 38 0.55 10.41 -7.57
N LEU A 39 0.85 9.44 -8.42
CA LEU A 39 0.66 8.03 -8.08
C LEU A 39 1.56 7.57 -6.94
N ILE A 40 2.84 7.97 -6.95
CA ILE A 40 3.77 7.62 -5.89
C ILE A 40 3.21 8.10 -4.55
N LEU A 41 2.78 9.37 -4.48
CA LEU A 41 2.12 9.92 -3.31
C LEU A 41 0.85 9.14 -2.94
N PHE A 42 0.02 8.81 -3.93
CA PHE A 42 -1.20 8.06 -3.72
C PHE A 42 -0.92 6.69 -3.08
N TYR A 43 0.06 5.93 -3.57
CA TYR A 43 0.40 4.61 -3.01
C TYR A 43 0.94 4.72 -1.58
N ILE A 44 1.80 5.70 -1.30
CA ILE A 44 2.38 5.88 0.03
C ILE A 44 1.31 6.27 1.05
N CYS A 45 0.47 7.26 0.72
CA CYS A 45 -0.64 7.69 1.58
C CYS A 45 -1.64 6.54 1.79
N SER A 46 -1.95 5.80 0.73
CA SER A 46 -2.86 4.66 0.80
C SER A 46 -2.31 3.52 1.66
N ALA A 47 -1.02 3.19 1.52
CA ALA A 47 -0.33 2.20 2.34
C ALA A 47 -0.41 2.57 3.83
N PHE A 48 -0.15 3.84 4.13
CA PHE A 48 -0.27 4.39 5.48
C PHE A 48 -1.70 4.28 6.01
N SER A 49 -2.68 4.78 5.26
CA SER A 49 -4.09 4.81 5.68
C SER A 49 -4.67 3.42 5.87
N ILE A 50 -4.40 2.47 4.96
CA ILE A 50 -4.85 1.08 5.11
C ILE A 50 -4.23 0.44 6.35
N THR A 51 -2.92 0.56 6.51
CA THR A 51 -2.24 -0.05 7.65
C THR A 51 -2.77 0.51 8.97
N MET A 52 -3.14 1.80 8.97
CA MET A 52 -3.71 2.48 10.13
C MET A 52 -5.11 1.97 10.41
N LEU A 53 -5.99 1.95 9.40
CA LEU A 53 -7.36 1.45 9.49
C LEU A 53 -7.41 0.04 10.07
N ILE A 54 -6.58 -0.86 9.51
CA ILE A 54 -6.57 -2.26 9.93
C ILE A 54 -5.98 -2.39 11.33
N SER A 55 -4.84 -1.75 11.60
CA SER A 55 -4.16 -1.91 12.90
C SER A 55 -4.94 -1.29 14.06
N TYR A 56 -5.64 -0.17 13.81
CA TYR A 56 -6.44 0.53 14.80
C TYR A 56 -7.79 -0.15 15.05
N PHE A 57 -8.61 -0.30 14.00
CA PHE A 57 -10.01 -0.76 14.13
C PHE A 57 -10.17 -2.27 14.17
N ILE A 58 -9.31 -3.04 13.51
CA ILE A 58 -9.44 -4.49 13.44
C ILE A 58 -8.55 -5.15 14.47
N GLU A 59 -7.24 -5.18 14.23
CA GLU A 59 -6.29 -5.85 15.10
C GLU A 59 -4.87 -5.38 14.78
N ARG A 60 -4.08 -5.04 15.79
CA ARG A 60 -2.70 -4.61 15.58
C ARG A 60 -1.80 -5.84 15.46
N LYS A 61 -1.31 -6.12 14.24
CA LYS A 61 -0.38 -7.23 13.98
C LYS A 61 0.72 -6.83 13.02
N VAL A 62 1.94 -7.28 13.31
CA VAL A 62 3.15 -6.99 12.51
C VAL A 62 3.03 -7.52 11.07
N TYR A 63 2.21 -8.54 10.82
CA TYR A 63 2.01 -9.00 9.45
C TYR A 63 1.31 -7.96 8.56
N ILE A 64 0.55 -7.01 9.10
CA ILE A 64 -0.19 -6.01 8.30
C ILE A 64 0.76 -5.15 7.45
N PRO A 65 1.78 -4.49 8.02
CA PRO A 65 2.76 -3.78 7.21
C PRO A 65 3.56 -4.71 6.29
N LEU A 66 3.84 -5.96 6.70
CA LEU A 66 4.51 -6.93 5.83
C LEU A 66 3.66 -7.31 4.60
N PHE A 67 2.35 -7.47 4.77
CA PHE A 67 1.42 -7.72 3.66
C PHE A 67 1.39 -6.54 2.69
N SER A 68 1.42 -5.31 3.20
CA SER A 68 1.51 -4.10 2.37
C SER A 68 2.75 -4.12 1.47
N ILE A 69 3.91 -4.51 2.02
CA ILE A 69 5.17 -4.62 1.28
C ILE A 69 5.09 -5.72 0.22
N ILE A 70 4.68 -6.94 0.60
CA ILE A 70 4.60 -8.08 -0.32
C ILE A 70 3.64 -7.78 -1.48
N LEU A 71 2.48 -7.21 -1.17
CA LEU A 71 1.48 -6.88 -2.18
C LEU A 71 1.88 -5.69 -3.05
N SER A 72 2.86 -4.88 -2.65
CA SER A 72 3.41 -3.79 -3.45
C SER A 72 4.41 -4.25 -4.53
N ILE A 73 4.91 -5.48 -4.47
CA ILE A 73 5.88 -6.03 -5.46
C ILE A 73 5.42 -5.90 -6.93
N PRO A 74 4.14 -6.12 -7.28
CA PRO A 74 3.65 -5.93 -8.64
C PRO A 74 3.83 -4.50 -9.19
N LEU A 75 4.04 -3.48 -8.34
CA LEU A 75 4.36 -2.13 -8.78
C LEU A 75 5.65 -2.06 -9.61
N ILE A 76 6.55 -3.06 -9.48
CA ILE A 76 7.73 -3.21 -10.34
C ILE A 76 7.36 -3.25 -11.81
N TYR A 77 6.24 -3.90 -12.16
CA TYR A 77 5.78 -3.98 -13.55
C TYR A 77 5.23 -2.65 -14.08
N VAL A 78 4.84 -1.73 -13.20
CA VAL A 78 4.27 -0.42 -13.58
C VAL A 78 5.35 0.67 -13.62
N PHE A 79 6.25 0.69 -12.63
CA PHE A 79 7.20 1.78 -12.43
C PHE A 79 8.65 1.40 -12.78
N ASN A 80 8.90 0.15 -13.17
CA ASN A 80 10.21 -0.38 -13.53
C ASN A 80 11.27 -0.02 -12.45
N SER A 81 12.39 0.60 -12.81
CA SER A 81 13.47 0.95 -11.87
C SER A 81 13.04 1.92 -10.76
N SER A 82 12.01 2.74 -10.95
CA SER A 82 11.53 3.66 -9.92
C SER A 82 10.65 2.98 -8.87
N ALA A 83 10.16 1.76 -9.14
CA ALA A 83 9.36 0.97 -8.20
C ALA A 83 10.09 0.68 -6.89
N PHE A 84 11.42 0.53 -6.93
CA PHE A 84 12.22 0.24 -5.75
C PHE A 84 12.08 1.33 -4.69
N VAL A 85 12.11 2.60 -5.11
CA VAL A 85 11.93 3.76 -4.22
C VAL A 85 10.52 3.74 -3.61
N ILE A 86 9.51 3.43 -4.43
CA ILE A 86 8.11 3.35 -4.00
C ILE A 86 7.91 2.27 -2.95
N ILE A 87 8.48 1.08 -3.16
CA ILE A 87 8.39 -0.05 -2.23
C ILE A 87 9.06 0.27 -0.89
N ILE A 88 10.22 0.93 -0.91
CA ILE A 88 10.88 1.40 0.33
C ILE A 88 9.98 2.39 1.07
N LEU A 89 9.41 3.38 0.37
CA LEU A 89 8.53 4.37 0.99
C LEU A 89 7.26 3.71 1.54
N ILE A 90 6.66 2.76 0.82
CA ILE A 90 5.54 1.95 1.31
C ILE A 90 5.91 1.21 2.59
N ALA A 91 7.10 0.59 2.64
CA ALA A 91 7.58 -0.12 3.82
C ALA A 91 7.68 0.83 5.02
N ILE A 92 8.39 1.96 4.87
CA ILE A 92 8.57 2.96 5.93
C ILE A 92 7.22 3.47 6.43
N PHE A 93 6.34 3.91 5.54
CA PHE A 93 5.04 4.47 5.91
C PHE A 93 4.10 3.43 6.52
N SER A 94 4.14 2.18 6.05
CA SER A 94 3.34 1.10 6.65
C SER A 94 3.79 0.81 8.08
N PHE A 95 5.10 0.76 8.34
CA PHE A 95 5.61 0.58 9.70
C PHE A 95 5.38 1.80 10.59
N LEU A 96 5.49 3.01 10.05
CA LEU A 96 5.17 4.24 10.77
C LEU A 96 3.70 4.26 11.19
N SER A 97 2.80 3.90 10.28
CA SER A 97 1.37 3.74 10.54
C SER A 97 1.09 2.68 11.62
N TYR A 98 1.74 1.52 11.52
CA TYR A 98 1.64 0.46 12.53
C TYR A 98 2.13 0.94 13.92
N GLY A 99 3.21 1.72 13.97
CA GLY A 99 3.72 2.34 15.19
C GLY A 99 2.74 3.37 15.76
N LEU A 100 2.21 4.26 14.91
CA LEU A 100 1.25 5.29 15.28
C LEU A 100 -0.04 4.69 15.86
N SER A 101 -0.52 3.58 15.28
CA SER A 101 -1.68 2.85 15.78
C SER A 101 -1.52 2.31 17.19
N ALA A 102 -0.28 2.12 17.65
CA ALA A 102 0.03 1.70 19.02
C ALA A 102 -0.13 2.82 20.04
N ILE A 103 0.11 4.07 19.62
CA ILE A 103 0.05 5.24 20.49
C ILE A 103 -1.39 5.70 20.64
N LEU A 104 -2.18 5.56 19.57
CA LEU A 104 -3.55 6.08 19.50
C LEU A 104 -4.61 5.16 20.11
N LYS A 105 -4.26 3.89 20.38
CA LYS A 105 -5.17 2.86 20.90
C LYS A 105 -4.84 2.55 22.36
#